data_AF-X1G226-F1
#
_entry.id   AF-X1G226-F1
#
_cell.length_a   1.000
_cell.length_b   1.000
_cell.length_c   1.000
_cell.angle_alpha   90.00
_cell.angle_beta   90.00
_cell.angle_gamma   90.00
#
_symmetry.space_group_name_H-M   'P 1'
#
loop_
_entity.id
_entity.type
_entity.pdbx_description
1 polymer ?
#
loop_
_entity_poly.entity_id
_entity_poly.type
_entity_poly.pdbx_seq_one_letter_code
_entity_poly.pdbx_strand_id
1 'polypeptide(L)'
;MSEKVVADKIAQLIEVPFASLSEVFVEGRVQMLKLEVKKGAGLEGRKLSELQRLSSWILVAHSRAEKITIPRGDTLIRSGDYVIGLGIKEALKELEELVGPSEPKTKRVILLGGGRIGYYLLKRLSGRGISLRLVETSPQRSLDLAQEFPNVLVLKGDGTSGEGSC
;
A
#
# COMPACT_ATOMS: atom_id res chain seq x y z
N MET A 1 -8.63 17.87 19.06
CA MET A 1 -7.70 16.95 18.36
C MET A 1 -6.92 17.79 17.35
N SER A 2 -5.58 17.77 17.36
CA SER A 2 -4.77 18.62 16.45
C SER A 2 -4.86 18.13 15.00
N GLU A 3 -4.91 19.04 14.02
CA GLU A 3 -4.97 18.74 12.58
C GLU A 3 -3.80 17.87 12.10
N LYS A 4 -2.63 18.01 12.73
CA LYS A 4 -1.45 17.17 12.46
C LYS A 4 -1.73 15.71 12.81
N VAL A 5 -2.36 15.47 13.96
CA VAL A 5 -2.70 14.12 14.42
C VAL A 5 -3.67 13.45 13.45
N VAL A 6 -4.63 14.20 12.89
CA VAL A 6 -5.55 13.69 11.86
C VAL A 6 -4.79 13.34 10.58
N ALA A 7 -3.91 14.23 10.11
CA ALA A 7 -3.07 13.99 8.94
C ALA A 7 -2.20 12.73 9.10
N ASP A 8 -1.61 12.51 10.28
CA ASP A 8 -0.80 11.33 10.56
C ASP A 8 -1.61 10.03 10.45
N LYS A 9 -2.85 10.01 10.93
CA LYS A 9 -3.75 8.84 10.76
C LYS A 9 -4.08 8.59 9.30
N ILE A 10 -4.42 9.64 8.54
CA ILE A 10 -4.75 9.50 7.11
C ILE A 10 -3.52 8.99 6.34
N ALA A 11 -2.32 9.52 6.63
CA ALA A 11 -1.09 9.06 6.01
C ALA A 11 -0.83 7.58 6.28
N GLN A 12 -1.07 7.11 7.51
CA GLN A 12 -0.95 5.70 7.87
C GLN A 12 -1.86 4.81 7.00
N LEU A 13 -3.10 5.23 6.72
CA LEU A 13 -4.03 4.50 5.85
C LEU A 13 -3.60 4.47 4.38
N ILE A 14 -2.92 5.51 3.90
CA ILE A 14 -2.38 5.58 2.53
C ILE A 14 -1.12 4.69 2.41
N GLU A 15 -0.28 4.69 3.44
CA GLU A 15 0.93 3.87 3.52
C GLU A 15 0.60 2.38 3.67
N VAL A 16 -0.48 2.06 4.39
CA VAL A 16 -0.97 0.70 4.62
C VAL A 16 -2.45 0.63 4.23
N PRO A 17 -2.78 0.36 2.95
CA PRO A 17 -4.17 0.25 2.51
C PRO A 17 -4.87 -0.88 3.26
N PHE A 18 -6.12 -0.69 3.67
CA PHE A 18 -6.95 -1.71 4.33
C PHE A 18 -7.00 -3.07 3.61
N ALA A 19 -6.79 -3.11 2.28
CA ALA A 19 -6.73 -4.35 1.50
C ALA A 19 -5.39 -5.10 1.63
N SER A 20 -4.32 -4.41 2.03
CA SER A 20 -3.02 -4.94 2.42
C SER A 20 -2.93 -4.80 3.94
N LEU A 21 -3.76 -5.55 4.65
CA LEU A 21 -3.84 -5.51 6.10
C LEU A 21 -2.53 -6.01 6.72
N SER A 22 -1.52 -5.14 6.78
CA SER A 22 -0.35 -5.32 7.62
C SER A 22 -0.71 -4.82 9.00
N GLU A 23 -1.50 -5.62 9.71
CA GLU A 23 -1.57 -5.46 11.15
C GLU A 23 -0.19 -5.79 11.70
N VAL A 24 0.41 -4.79 12.31
CA VAL A 24 1.66 -4.92 13.04
C VAL A 24 1.30 -5.46 14.41
N PHE A 25 1.51 -6.75 14.61
CA PHE A 25 1.26 -7.40 15.89
C PHE A 25 2.53 -7.31 16.76
N VAL A 26 2.34 -7.14 18.08
CA VAL A 26 3.43 -7.14 19.08
C VAL A 26 4.52 -6.09 18.80
N GLU A 27 4.20 -4.81 19.00
CA GLU A 27 5.18 -3.70 19.00
C GLU A 27 6.09 -3.60 17.75
N GLY A 28 5.64 -4.02 16.56
CA GLY A 28 6.49 -3.95 15.36
C GLY A 28 7.14 -5.26 14.95
N ARG A 29 7.10 -6.30 15.80
CA ARG A 29 7.91 -7.51 15.62
C ARG A 29 7.31 -8.50 14.63
N VAL A 30 5.99 -8.54 14.49
CA VAL A 30 5.30 -9.45 13.56
C VAL A 30 4.43 -8.63 12.61
N GLN A 31 4.48 -8.98 11.33
CA GLN A 31 3.75 -8.33 10.25
C GLN A 31 2.92 -9.37 9.50
N MET A 32 1.78 -8.93 8.99
CA MET A 32 0.94 -9.69 8.06
C MET A 32 1.00 -9.06 6.67
N LEU A 33 1.06 -9.85 5.60
CA LEU A 33 1.07 -9.34 4.23
C LEU A 33 0.11 -10.13 3.36
N LYS A 34 -0.74 -9.43 2.62
CA LYS A 34 -1.53 -10.00 1.52
C LYS A 34 -0.77 -9.77 0.22
N LEU A 35 -0.37 -10.85 -0.44
CA LEU A 35 0.47 -10.84 -1.64
C LEU A 35 -0.24 -11.58 -2.78
N GLU A 36 -0.23 -10.99 -3.97
CA GLU A 36 -0.75 -11.60 -5.19
C GLU A 36 0.34 -12.45 -5.84
N VAL A 37 0.03 -13.70 -6.17
CA VAL A 37 0.94 -14.60 -6.89
C VAL A 37 1.04 -14.15 -8.34
N LYS A 38 2.22 -13.70 -8.75
CA LYS A 38 2.48 -13.28 -10.12
C LYS A 38 2.69 -14.47 -11.04
N LYS A 39 2.41 -14.26 -12.32
CA LYS A 39 2.76 -15.21 -13.37
C LYS A 39 4.29 -15.32 -13.47
N GLY A 40 4.82 -16.53 -13.51
CA GLY A 40 6.24 -16.84 -13.47
C GLY A 40 6.88 -16.79 -12.08
N ALA A 41 6.08 -16.58 -11.02
CA ALA A 41 6.58 -16.55 -9.65
C ALA A 41 7.07 -17.93 -9.18
N GLY A 42 8.00 -17.96 -8.22
CA GLY A 42 8.55 -19.19 -7.67
C GLY A 42 7.53 -20.08 -6.96
N LEU A 43 6.40 -19.52 -6.52
CA LEU A 43 5.25 -20.24 -5.93
C LEU A 43 4.27 -20.78 -6.97
N GLU A 44 4.27 -20.29 -8.22
CA GLU A 44 3.30 -20.70 -9.22
C GLU A 44 3.43 -22.19 -9.55
N GLY A 45 2.30 -22.91 -9.53
CA GLY A 45 2.24 -24.32 -9.91
C GLY A 45 2.81 -25.27 -8.88
N ARG A 46 3.21 -24.78 -7.70
CA ARG A 46 3.77 -25.61 -6.62
C ARG A 46 2.77 -25.85 -5.52
N LYS A 47 2.91 -27.00 -4.85
CA LYS A 47 2.23 -27.28 -3.59
C LYS A 47 3.02 -26.68 -2.43
N LEU A 48 2.34 -26.26 -1.37
CA LEU A 48 3.02 -25.73 -0.18
C LEU A 48 3.97 -26.74 0.47
N SER A 49 3.67 -28.04 0.38
CA SER A 49 4.53 -29.12 0.86
C SER A 49 5.85 -29.27 0.09
N GLU A 50 5.95 -28.70 -1.12
CA GLU A 50 7.16 -28.75 -1.95
C GLU A 50 8.12 -27.60 -1.64
N LEU A 51 7.68 -26.63 -0.84
CA LEU A 51 8.53 -25.54 -0.39
C LEU A 51 9.46 -26.07 0.70
N GLN A 52 10.78 -25.89 0.52
CA GLN A 52 11.76 -26.20 1.56
C GLN A 52 11.55 -25.30 2.77
N ARG A 53 12.07 -25.72 3.93
CA ARG A 53 11.86 -25.10 5.26
C ARG A 53 11.71 -23.58 5.18
N LEU A 54 10.45 -23.14 5.29
CA LEU A 54 10.11 -21.73 5.30
C LEU A 54 10.85 -21.07 6.47
N SER A 55 11.43 -19.90 6.23
CA SER A 55 11.96 -19.04 7.30
C SER A 55 10.82 -18.60 8.23
N SER A 56 11.05 -17.64 9.14
CA SER A 56 10.11 -17.26 10.21
C SER A 56 8.82 -16.55 9.73
N TRP A 57 8.13 -17.14 8.74
CA TRP A 57 6.82 -16.77 8.21
C TRP A 57 5.94 -18.00 8.00
N ILE A 58 4.62 -17.81 8.08
CA ILE A 58 3.60 -18.83 7.82
C ILE A 58 2.51 -18.27 6.90
N LEU A 59 1.93 -19.10 6.02
CA LEU A 59 0.70 -18.72 5.33
C LEU A 59 -0.50 -19.00 6.22
N VAL A 60 -1.25 -17.95 6.55
CA VAL A 60 -2.45 -18.05 7.39
C VAL A 60 -3.73 -18.17 6.55
N ALA A 61 -3.70 -17.69 5.31
CA ALA A 61 -4.83 -17.79 4.38
C ALA A 61 -4.37 -17.79 2.93
N HIS A 62 -5.20 -18.40 2.09
CA HIS A 62 -5.11 -18.43 0.64
C HIS A 62 -6.47 -18.02 0.08
N SER A 63 -6.49 -17.13 -0.90
CA SER A 63 -7.70 -16.64 -1.56
C SER A 63 -7.59 -16.82 -3.07
N ARG A 64 -8.63 -17.42 -3.66
CA ARG A 64 -8.81 -17.55 -5.11
C ARG A 64 -10.23 -17.14 -5.46
N ALA A 65 -10.39 -16.21 -6.40
CA ALA A 65 -11.70 -15.69 -6.81
C ALA A 65 -12.57 -15.28 -5.61
N GLU A 66 -12.01 -14.48 -4.69
CA GLU A 66 -12.64 -14.00 -3.45
C GLU A 66 -12.99 -15.10 -2.41
N LYS A 67 -12.72 -16.38 -2.68
CA LYS A 67 -12.92 -17.46 -1.72
C LYS A 67 -11.67 -17.66 -0.86
N ILE A 68 -11.79 -17.36 0.44
CA ILE A 68 -10.73 -17.55 1.42
C ILE A 68 -10.74 -18.99 1.95
N THR A 69 -9.55 -19.58 2.06
CA THR A 69 -9.30 -20.94 2.56
C THR A 69 -8.06 -20.94 3.45
N ILE A 70 -7.99 -21.86 4.41
CA ILE A 70 -6.76 -22.11 5.17
C ILE A 70 -5.86 -23.01 4.31
N PRO A 71 -4.65 -22.56 3.94
CA PRO A 71 -3.75 -23.34 3.13
C PRO A 71 -3.26 -24.59 3.86
N ARG A 72 -3.13 -25.68 3.11
CA ARG A 72 -2.58 -26.97 3.55
C ARG A 72 -1.40 -27.36 2.65
N GLY A 73 -0.65 -28.39 3.04
CA GLY A 73 0.50 -28.85 2.27
C GLY A 73 0.18 -29.15 0.80
N ASP A 74 -1.01 -29.67 0.50
CA ASP A 74 -1.48 -30.01 -0.84
C ASP A 74 -2.10 -28.83 -1.62
N THR A 75 -2.16 -27.63 -1.01
CA THR A 75 -2.70 -26.43 -1.66
C THR A 75 -1.82 -26.05 -2.85
N LEU A 76 -2.37 -26.19 -4.05
CA LEU A 76 -1.72 -25.83 -5.31
C LEU A 76 -1.92 -24.34 -5.60
N ILE A 77 -0.82 -23.59 -5.56
CA ILE A 77 -0.80 -22.14 -5.79
C ILE A 77 -0.78 -21.84 -7.29
N ARG A 78 -1.57 -20.86 -7.73
CA ARG A 78 -1.70 -20.42 -9.13
C ARG A 78 -1.51 -18.91 -9.24
N SER A 79 -1.11 -18.45 -10.42
CA SER A 79 -1.08 -17.02 -10.73
C SER A 79 -2.45 -16.36 -10.50
N GLY A 80 -2.46 -15.18 -9.90
CA GLY A 80 -3.68 -14.44 -9.55
C GLY A 80 -4.33 -14.84 -8.23
N ASP A 81 -3.83 -15.90 -7.57
CA ASP A 81 -4.19 -16.16 -6.17
C ASP A 81 -3.62 -15.07 -5.26
N TYR A 82 -4.24 -14.90 -4.10
CA TYR A 82 -3.67 -14.12 -3.01
C TYR A 82 -3.28 -15.05 -1.87
N VAL A 83 -2.07 -14.88 -1.35
CA VAL A 83 -1.62 -15.53 -0.12
C VAL A 83 -1.49 -14.48 0.99
N ILE A 84 -1.82 -14.87 2.21
CA ILE A 84 -1.67 -14.03 3.39
C ILE A 84 -0.59 -14.66 4.27
N GLY A 85 0.56 -14.00 4.33
CA GLY A 85 1.70 -14.40 5.15
C GLY A 85 1.73 -13.65 6.48
N LEU A 86 2.20 -14.31 7.54
CA LEU A 86 2.46 -13.73 8.85
C LEU A 86 3.88 -14.07 9.28
N GLY A 87 4.69 -13.09 9.69
CA GLY A 87 6.08 -13.34 10.08
C GLY A 87 6.85 -12.09 10.49
N ILE A 88 8.14 -12.23 10.75
CA ILE A 88 9.05 -11.08 10.94
C ILE A 88 9.37 -10.41 9.59
N LYS A 89 9.71 -9.13 9.61
CA LYS A 89 9.92 -8.31 8.41
C LYS A 89 10.95 -8.93 7.44
N GLU A 90 12.05 -9.43 7.96
CA GLU A 90 13.15 -10.01 7.17
C GLU A 90 12.71 -11.31 6.47
N ALA A 91 11.92 -12.12 7.16
CA ALA A 91 11.41 -13.38 6.64
C ALA A 91 10.32 -13.17 5.58
N LEU A 92 9.51 -12.13 5.73
CA LEU A 92 8.45 -11.81 4.76
C LEU A 92 8.97 -11.31 3.42
N LYS A 93 10.20 -10.77 3.35
CA LYS A 93 10.84 -10.43 2.07
C LYS A 93 11.08 -11.67 1.20
N GLU A 94 11.46 -12.79 1.82
CA GLU A 94 11.61 -14.07 1.11
C GLU A 94 10.27 -14.52 0.53
N LEU A 95 9.18 -14.36 1.31
CA LEU A 95 7.85 -14.65 0.80
C LEU A 95 7.51 -13.74 -0.39
N GLU A 96 7.75 -12.43 -0.32
CA GLU A 96 7.54 -11.49 -1.43
C GLU A 96 8.28 -11.91 -2.71
N GLU A 97 9.54 -12.35 -2.60
CA GLU A 97 10.33 -12.87 -3.73
C GLU A 97 9.72 -14.14 -4.33
N LEU A 98 9.23 -15.05 -3.48
CA LEU A 98 8.59 -16.30 -3.90
C LEU A 98 7.25 -16.09 -4.63
N VAL A 99 6.44 -15.11 -4.20
CA VAL A 99 5.17 -14.78 -4.88
C VAL A 99 5.38 -13.92 -6.14
N GLY A 100 6.62 -13.50 -6.38
CA GLY A 100 7.03 -12.64 -7.47
C GLY A 100 7.12 -11.18 -6.99
N PRO A 101 8.17 -10.44 -7.41
CA PRO A 101 8.37 -9.08 -6.97
C PRO A 101 7.11 -8.27 -7.22
N SER A 102 6.60 -7.63 -6.17
CA SER A 102 5.59 -6.60 -6.38
C SER A 102 6.23 -5.54 -7.28
N GLU A 103 5.62 -5.26 -8.44
CA GLU A 103 5.96 -4.02 -9.13
C GLU A 103 5.85 -2.89 -8.10
N PRO A 104 6.80 -1.94 -8.05
CA PRO A 104 6.62 -0.76 -7.24
C PRO A 104 5.39 -0.04 -7.78
N LYS A 105 4.22 -0.37 -7.22
CA LYS A 105 2.97 0.32 -7.52
C LYS A 105 3.19 1.72 -6.98
N THR A 106 3.58 2.63 -7.87
CA THR A 106 3.65 4.05 -7.55
C THR A 106 2.26 4.44 -7.08
N LYS A 107 2.13 4.66 -5.77
CA LYS A 107 0.86 5.00 -5.16
C LYS A 107 0.46 6.37 -5.69
N ARG A 108 -0.70 6.47 -6.31
CA ARG A 108 -1.24 7.76 -6.77
C ARG A 108 -2.25 8.24 -5.73
N VAL A 109 -2.05 9.45 -5.25
CA VAL A 109 -2.93 10.09 -4.26
C VAL A 109 -3.27 11.48 -4.76
N ILE A 110 -4.57 11.79 -4.79
CA ILE A 110 -5.07 13.12 -5.11
C ILE A 110 -5.63 13.71 -3.80
N LEU A 111 -5.12 14.87 -3.43
CA LEU A 111 -5.61 15.66 -2.31
C LEU A 111 -6.52 16.75 -2.85
N LEU A 112 -7.76 16.80 -2.37
CA LEU A 112 -8.70 17.88 -2.67
C LEU A 112 -8.71 18.84 -1.48
N GLY A 113 -8.16 20.03 -1.68
CA GLY A 113 -7.97 21.03 -0.64
C GLY A 113 -6.59 20.93 0.03
N GLY A 114 -5.84 22.02 -0.06
CA GLY A 114 -4.50 22.18 0.49
C GLY A 114 -4.49 22.84 1.86
N GLY A 115 -5.61 22.84 2.61
CA GLY A 115 -5.75 23.43 3.95
C GLY A 115 -4.78 22.86 5.01
N ARG A 116 -5.02 23.09 6.31
CA ARG A 116 -4.09 22.66 7.37
C ARG A 116 -3.78 21.15 7.35
N ILE A 117 -4.80 20.31 7.18
CA ILE A 117 -4.62 18.84 7.10
C ILE A 117 -3.90 18.46 5.80
N GLY A 118 -4.31 19.02 4.65
CA GLY A 118 -3.67 18.79 3.36
C GLY A 118 -2.19 19.15 3.36
N TYR A 119 -1.83 20.27 3.99
CA TYR A 119 -0.44 20.67 4.22
C TYR A 119 0.36 19.62 4.98
N TYR A 120 -0.14 19.16 6.14
CA TYR A 120 0.55 18.12 6.92
C TYR A 120 0.64 16.78 6.16
N LEU A 121 -0.37 16.45 5.35
CA LEU A 121 -0.33 15.28 4.47
C LEU A 121 0.74 15.40 3.39
N LEU A 122 0.83 16.54 2.71
CA LEU A 122 1.88 16.81 1.71
C LEU A 122 3.27 16.68 2.34
N LYS A 123 3.47 17.28 3.52
CA LYS A 123 4.73 17.18 4.26
C LYS A 123 5.08 15.75 4.66
N ARG A 124 4.08 14.93 4.98
CA ARG A 124 4.27 13.55 5.39
C ARG A 124 4.53 12.62 4.20
N LEU A 125 3.81 12.81 3.09
CA LEU A 125 3.78 11.88 1.96
C LEU A 125 4.75 12.25 0.83
N SER A 126 5.13 13.52 0.70
CA SER A 126 6.05 13.96 -0.35
C SER A 126 7.41 13.26 -0.26
N GLY A 127 7.96 12.88 -1.41
CA GLY A 127 9.25 12.18 -1.49
C GLY A 127 9.24 10.69 -1.13
N ARG A 128 8.09 10.09 -0.79
CA ARG A 128 7.99 8.66 -0.41
C ARG A 128 7.68 7.71 -1.57
N GLY A 129 8.01 8.09 -2.81
CA GLY A 129 7.63 7.31 -4.00
C GLY A 129 6.11 7.29 -4.27
N ILE A 130 5.38 8.25 -3.71
CA ILE A 130 3.95 8.47 -3.93
C ILE A 130 3.80 9.60 -4.95
N SER A 131 3.11 9.33 -6.05
CA SER A 131 2.71 10.36 -7.02
C SER A 131 1.56 11.17 -6.43
N LEU A 132 1.88 12.32 -5.86
CA LEU A 132 0.91 13.24 -5.25
C LEU A 132 0.44 14.30 -6.23
N ARG A 133 -0.88 14.50 -6.26
CA ARG A 133 -1.52 15.65 -6.91
C ARG A 133 -2.35 16.41 -5.88
N LEU A 134 -2.31 17.73 -5.91
CA LEU A 134 -3.14 18.60 -5.08
C LEU A 134 -4.06 19.41 -5.98
N VAL A 135 -5.34 19.49 -5.63
CA VAL A 135 -6.29 20.45 -6.20
C VAL A 135 -6.63 21.47 -5.09
N GLU A 136 -6.33 22.75 -5.31
CA GLU A 136 -6.57 23.82 -4.34
C GLU A 136 -7.32 24.99 -5.01
N THR A 137 -8.40 25.44 -4.38
CA THR A 137 -9.27 26.49 -4.91
C THR A 137 -8.61 27.86 -4.86
N SER A 138 -7.89 28.16 -3.78
CA SER A 138 -7.24 29.46 -3.57
C SER A 138 -5.98 29.60 -4.44
N PRO A 139 -5.92 30.60 -5.35
CA PRO A 139 -4.76 30.81 -6.20
C PRO A 139 -3.48 31.07 -5.41
N GLN A 140 -3.56 31.92 -4.39
CA GLN A 140 -2.40 32.23 -3.54
C GLN A 140 -1.88 30.98 -2.84
N ARG A 141 -2.78 30.23 -2.19
CA ARG A 141 -2.39 29.01 -1.47
C ARG A 141 -1.85 27.93 -2.40
N SER A 142 -2.42 27.79 -3.60
CA SER A 142 -1.91 26.86 -4.60
C SER A 142 -0.47 27.19 -5.02
N LEU A 143 -0.16 28.48 -5.19
CA LEU A 143 1.19 28.94 -5.52
C LEU A 143 2.16 28.69 -4.37
N ASP A 144 1.77 29.03 -3.14
CA ASP A 144 2.60 28.83 -1.94
C ASP A 144 2.95 27.34 -1.78
N LEU A 145 1.97 26.45 -1.94
CA LEU A 145 2.16 25.00 -1.83
C LEU A 145 2.97 24.42 -2.99
N ALA A 146 2.82 24.96 -4.21
CA ALA A 146 3.62 24.53 -5.36
C ALA A 146 5.11 24.87 -5.17
N GLN A 147 5.41 26.01 -4.56
CA GLN A 147 6.78 26.42 -4.24
C GLN A 147 7.39 25.56 -3.11
N GLU A 148 6.62 25.26 -2.06
CA GLU A 148 7.11 24.47 -0.92
C GLU A 148 7.28 22.98 -1.26
N PHE A 149 6.45 22.43 -2.15
CA PHE A 149 6.44 21.01 -2.51
C PHE A 149 6.72 20.79 -4.00
N PRO A 150 7.96 20.96 -4.49
CA PRO A 150 8.30 20.91 -5.91
C PRO A 150 8.06 19.53 -6.57
N ASN A 151 7.97 18.47 -5.76
CA ASN A 151 7.70 17.09 -6.23
C ASN A 151 6.20 16.75 -6.28
N VAL A 152 5.32 17.74 -6.12
CA VAL A 152 3.86 17.56 -6.10
C VAL A 152 3.25 18.38 -7.24
N LEU A 153 2.39 17.76 -8.03
CA LEU A 153 1.61 18.50 -9.02
C LEU A 153 0.49 19.25 -8.30
N VAL A 154 0.58 20.58 -8.24
CA VAL A 154 -0.46 21.44 -7.67
C VAL A 154 -1.28 22.08 -8.78
N LEU A 155 -2.58 21.88 -8.74
CA LEU A 155 -3.56 22.38 -9.69
C LEU A 155 -4.49 23.37 -8.99
N LYS A 156 -4.69 24.54 -9.60
CA LYS A 156 -5.76 25.44 -9.18
C LYS A 156 -7.07 24.90 -9.71
N GLY A 157 -7.99 24.58 -8.82
CA GLY A 157 -9.28 23.99 -9.20
C GLY A 157 -10.20 23.84 -8.01
N ASP A 158 -11.49 23.67 -8.29
CA ASP A 158 -12.49 23.37 -7.28
C ASP A 158 -12.88 21.90 -7.39
N GLY A 159 -12.58 21.11 -6.36
CA GLY A 159 -12.89 19.69 -6.31
C GLY A 159 -14.40 19.37 -6.25
N THR A 160 -15.26 20.38 -6.11
CA THR A 160 -16.72 20.23 -6.11
C THR A 160 -17.38 20.53 -7.45
N SER A 161 -16.63 21.11 -8.40
CA SER A 161 -17.08 21.35 -9.77
C SER A 161 -16.76 20.11 -10.61
N GLY A 162 -17.77 19.43 -11.15
CA GLY A 162 -17.65 18.15 -11.87
C GLY A 162 -16.91 18.20 -13.22
N GLU A 163 -16.02 19.17 -13.44
CA GLU A 163 -15.23 19.30 -14.66
C GLU A 163 -13.95 18.46 -14.54
N GLY A 164 -14.12 17.16 -14.75
CA GLY A 164 -13.05 16.15 -14.76
C GLY A 164 -12.15 16.22 -15.99
N SER A 165 -11.57 17.38 -16.30
CA SER A 165 -10.47 17.47 -17.27
C SER A 165 -9.14 17.58 -16.51
N CYS A 166 -8.56 16.43 -16.17
CA CYS A 166 -7.22 16.27 -15.62
C CYS A 166 -6.54 15.02 -16.19
#